data_AF-A0A520CN71-F1
#
_entry.id   AF-A0A520CN71-F1
#
_cell.length_a   1.000
_cell.length_b   1.000
_cell.length_c   1.000
_cell.angle_alpha   90.00
_cell.angle_beta   90.00
_cell.angle_gamma   90.00
#
_symmetry.space_group_name_H-M   'P 1'
#
loop_
_entity.id
_entity.type
_entity.pdbx_description
1 polymer ?
#
loop_
_entity_poly.entity_id
_entity_poly.type
_entity_poly.pdbx_seq_one_letter_code
_entity_poly.pdbx_strand_id
1 'polypeptide(L)'
;PGIFKPIMIDGQMYVDGGILNNFPVEPLMNDCDFIIGSSCNHLKAVDKITGITNLLGRAGLMSINHDMERKAKFCDVVIEPKGLGAISTFDMKRAEDIYWLAHEEALNVIKNTPAIRELIRK
;
A
#
# COMPACT_ATOMS: atom_id res chain seq x y z
N PRO A 1 -14.64 -1.17 -4.07
CA PRO A 1 -16.12 -1.04 -4.17
C PRO A 1 -16.52 0.36 -4.57
N GLY A 2 -17.61 0.52 -5.33
CA GLY A 2 -18.17 1.84 -5.66
C GLY A 2 -17.64 2.48 -6.94
N ILE A 3 -16.51 2.00 -7.49
CA ILE A 3 -16.00 2.43 -8.81
C ILE A 3 -16.29 1.36 -9.86
N PHE A 4 -15.93 0.11 -9.57
CA PHE A 4 -16.12 -1.02 -10.46
C PHE A 4 -17.23 -1.95 -9.94
N LYS A 5 -17.96 -2.56 -10.87
CA LYS A 5 -18.96 -3.59 -10.55
C LYS A 5 -18.26 -4.88 -10.11
N PRO A 6 -18.86 -5.67 -9.21
CA PRO A 6 -18.38 -7.01 -8.92
C PRO A 6 -18.31 -7.87 -10.18
N ILE A 7 -17.38 -8.81 -10.23
CA ILE A 7 -17.20 -9.76 -11.33
C ILE A 7 -17.53 -11.19 -10.89
N MET A 8 -17.94 -12.04 -11.83
CA MET A 8 -18.23 -13.45 -11.56
C MET A 8 -17.07 -14.32 -12.04
N ILE A 9 -16.54 -15.17 -11.15
CA ILE A 9 -15.54 -16.20 -11.47
C ILE A 9 -16.04 -17.49 -10.82
N ASP A 10 -16.15 -18.58 -11.58
CA ASP A 10 -16.60 -19.91 -11.10
C ASP A 10 -17.89 -19.88 -10.26
N GLY A 11 -18.86 -19.04 -10.67
CA GLY A 11 -20.15 -18.89 -9.99
C GLY A 11 -20.11 -18.07 -8.69
N GLN A 12 -18.95 -17.54 -8.31
CA GLN A 12 -18.76 -16.70 -7.13
C GLN A 12 -18.56 -15.23 -7.52
N MET A 13 -19.06 -14.33 -6.67
CA MET A 13 -18.94 -12.89 -6.86
C MET A 13 -17.68 -12.35 -6.20
N TYR A 14 -16.86 -11.63 -6.97
CA TYR A 14 -15.61 -11.04 -6.53
C TYR A 14 -15.63 -9.52 -6.62
N VAL A 15 -14.94 -8.91 -5.67
CA VAL A 15 -14.64 -7.49 -5.59
C VAL A 15 -13.15 -7.32 -5.30
N ASP A 16 -12.66 -6.09 -5.39
CA ASP A 16 -11.27 -5.75 -5.05
C ASP A 16 -10.88 -6.25 -3.65
N GLY A 17 -9.75 -6.97 -3.59
CA GLY A 17 -9.21 -7.54 -2.35
C GLY A 17 -8.80 -6.50 -1.31
N GLY A 18 -8.58 -5.24 -1.72
CA GLY A 18 -8.21 -4.13 -0.84
C GLY A 18 -9.24 -3.81 0.26
N ILE A 19 -10.45 -4.36 0.17
CA ILE A 19 -11.46 -4.26 1.23
C ILE A 19 -11.11 -5.12 2.43
N LEU A 20 -10.57 -6.33 2.19
CA LEU A 20 -10.35 -7.34 3.23
C LEU A 20 -8.86 -7.57 3.52
N ASN A 21 -8.02 -7.50 2.49
CA ASN A 21 -6.58 -7.70 2.59
C ASN A 21 -5.84 -6.84 1.54
N ASN A 22 -5.61 -5.55 1.86
CA ASN A 22 -4.92 -4.61 0.98
C ASN A 22 -3.39 -4.79 0.99
N PHE A 23 -2.85 -5.57 1.93
CA PHE A 23 -1.41 -5.80 2.06
C PHE A 23 -1.14 -7.30 2.34
N PRO A 24 -1.36 -8.17 1.34
CA PRO A 24 -1.37 -9.62 1.53
C PRO A 24 0.05 -10.17 1.66
N VAL A 25 0.57 -10.21 2.89
CA VAL A 25 1.88 -10.83 3.19
C VAL A 25 1.76 -12.33 3.43
N GLU A 26 0.60 -12.79 3.88
CA GLU A 26 0.38 -14.16 4.35
C GLU A 26 0.73 -15.25 3.33
N PRO A 27 0.41 -15.10 2.02
CA PRO A 27 0.79 -16.10 1.03
C PRO A 27 2.31 -16.22 0.83
N LEU A 28 3.08 -15.19 1.15
CA LEU A 28 4.53 -15.15 0.90
C LEU A 28 5.34 -15.71 2.07
N MET A 29 4.78 -15.72 3.28
CA MET A 29 5.51 -16.02 4.52
C MET A 29 6.17 -17.40 4.57
N ASN A 30 5.67 -18.38 3.81
CA ASN A 30 6.21 -19.74 3.78
C ASN A 30 6.90 -20.09 2.45
N ASP A 31 6.78 -19.22 1.44
CA ASP A 31 7.18 -19.51 0.06
C ASP A 31 8.35 -18.61 -0.40
N CYS A 32 8.76 -17.64 0.42
CA CYS A 32 9.81 -16.67 0.08
C CYS A 32 10.85 -16.57 1.21
N ASP A 33 12.13 -16.56 0.83
CA ASP A 33 13.25 -16.34 1.76
C ASP A 33 13.41 -14.87 2.18
N PHE A 34 12.86 -13.94 1.40
CA PHE A 34 12.96 -12.51 1.62
C PHE A 34 11.72 -11.80 1.06
N ILE A 35 11.10 -10.93 1.85
CA ILE A 35 9.84 -10.26 1.53
C ILE A 35 10.04 -8.75 1.55
N ILE A 36 9.78 -8.11 0.40
CA ILE A 36 9.76 -6.65 0.25
C ILE A 36 8.30 -6.18 0.18
N GLY A 37 7.87 -5.42 1.18
CA GLY A 37 6.60 -4.74 1.20
C GLY A 37 6.64 -3.39 0.47
N SER A 38 5.58 -3.02 -0.23
CA SER A 38 5.44 -1.69 -0.86
C SER A 38 4.07 -1.11 -0.57
N SER A 39 4.01 0.10 -0.01
CA SER A 39 2.76 0.78 0.33
C SER A 39 2.75 2.22 -0.14
N CYS A 40 1.61 2.66 -0.68
CA CYS A 40 1.36 4.06 -1.05
C CYS A 40 0.43 4.76 -0.04
N ASN A 41 0.07 4.10 1.06
CA ASN A 41 -1.07 4.47 1.90
C ASN A 41 -0.74 5.46 3.03
N HIS A 42 0.46 6.07 3.02
CA HIS A 42 0.93 6.94 4.10
C HIS A 42 -0.11 7.98 4.54
N LEU A 43 -0.75 7.73 5.68
CA LEU A 43 -1.87 8.52 6.16
C LEU A 43 -1.37 9.79 6.85
N LYS A 44 -1.65 10.96 6.26
CA LYS A 44 -1.38 12.22 6.96
C LYS A 44 -2.39 12.46 8.08
N ALA A 45 -1.93 13.07 9.16
CA ALA A 45 -2.81 13.69 10.14
C ALA A 45 -3.67 14.77 9.44
N VAL A 46 -4.91 14.91 9.88
CA VAL A 46 -5.82 15.93 9.36
C VAL A 46 -6.65 16.45 10.52
N ASP A 47 -6.72 17.77 10.66
CA ASP A 47 -7.27 18.45 11.82
C ASP A 47 -8.80 18.48 11.85
N LYS A 48 -9.45 18.35 10.69
CA LYS A 48 -10.90 18.38 10.56
C LYS A 48 -11.39 17.46 9.45
N ILE A 49 -12.51 16.76 9.71
CA ILE A 49 -13.25 15.99 8.72
C ILE A 49 -14.64 16.62 8.60
N THR A 50 -15.06 16.94 7.38
CA THR A 50 -16.38 17.52 7.10
C THR A 50 -17.19 16.58 6.22
N GLY A 51 -18.41 16.24 6.64
CA GLY A 51 -19.32 15.38 5.89
C GLY A 51 -19.14 13.88 6.15
N ILE A 52 -20.24 13.14 6.04
CA ILE A 52 -20.30 11.71 6.38
C ILE A 52 -19.53 10.84 5.37
N THR A 53 -19.49 11.23 4.09
CA THR A 53 -18.76 10.52 3.03
C THR A 53 -17.25 10.58 3.27
N ASN A 54 -16.73 11.75 3.65
CA ASN A 54 -15.32 11.93 3.97
C ASN A 54 -14.93 11.19 5.25
N LEU A 55 -15.83 11.14 6.24
CA LEU A 55 -15.63 10.35 7.46
C LEU A 55 -15.54 8.85 7.14
N LEU A 56 -16.46 8.32 6.35
CA LEU A 56 -16.47 6.91 5.95
C LEU A 56 -15.22 6.55 5.12
N GLY A 57 -14.86 7.38 4.14
CA GLY A 57 -13.65 7.17 3.33
C GLY A 57 -12.38 7.15 4.19
N ARG A 58 -12.27 8.07 5.16
CA ARG A 58 -11.12 8.11 6.06
C ARG A 58 -11.09 6.94 7.04
N ALA A 59 -12.23 6.53 7.58
CA ALA A 59 -12.33 5.33 8.42
C ALA A 59 -11.88 4.08 7.66
N GLY A 60 -12.28 3.95 6.39
CA GLY A 60 -11.81 2.88 5.51
C GLY A 60 -10.30 2.88 5.32
N LEU A 61 -9.71 4.05 5.01
CA LEU A 61 -8.26 4.17 4.84
C LEU A 61 -7.48 3.92 6.13
N MET A 62 -8.03 4.30 7.29
CA MET A 62 -7.46 3.96 8.60
C MET A 62 -7.47 2.46 8.88
N SER A 63 -8.58 1.78 8.54
CA SER A 63 -8.69 0.32 8.65
C SER A 63 -7.64 -0.40 7.79
N ILE A 64 -7.47 0.05 6.55
CA ILE A 64 -6.44 -0.48 5.62
C ILE A 64 -5.04 -0.26 6.19
N ASN A 65 -4.74 0.94 6.67
CA ASN A 65 -3.42 1.26 7.23
C ASN A 65 -3.11 0.47 8.50
N HIS A 66 -4.10 0.26 9.37
CA HIS A 66 -3.89 -0.55 10.58
C HIS A 66 -3.52 -2.01 10.25
N ASP A 67 -4.21 -2.61 9.26
CA ASP A 67 -3.86 -3.96 8.82
C ASP A 67 -2.48 -4.01 8.17
N MET A 68 -2.14 -3.01 7.35
CA MET A 68 -0.81 -2.89 6.75
C MET A 68 0.30 -2.74 7.81
N GLU A 69 0.12 -1.91 8.84
CA GLU A 69 1.10 -1.75 9.93
C GLU A 69 1.36 -3.07 10.68
N ARG A 70 0.32 -3.87 10.90
CA ARG A 70 0.45 -5.19 11.51
C ARG A 70 1.22 -6.15 10.61
N LYS A 71 0.96 -6.12 9.31
CA LYS A 71 1.52 -7.05 8.32
C LYS A 71 2.93 -6.69 7.84
N ALA A 72 3.26 -5.41 7.83
CA ALA A 72 4.59 -4.87 7.52
C ALA A 72 5.70 -5.53 8.36
N LYS A 73 5.37 -5.98 9.58
CA LYS A 73 6.29 -6.67 10.50
C LYS A 73 6.75 -8.04 9.99
N PHE A 74 6.05 -8.63 9.02
CA PHE A 74 6.42 -9.88 8.37
C PHE A 74 7.22 -9.64 7.08
N CYS A 75 7.47 -8.39 6.70
CA CYS A 75 8.39 -8.05 5.63
C CYS A 75 9.78 -7.80 6.21
N ASP A 76 10.82 -8.24 5.48
CA ASP A 76 12.20 -7.89 5.82
C ASP A 76 12.48 -6.42 5.58
N VAL A 77 11.83 -5.85 4.56
CA VAL A 77 11.93 -4.43 4.20
C VAL A 77 10.58 -3.92 3.72
N VAL A 78 10.27 -2.67 4.06
CA VAL A 78 9.08 -1.97 3.56
C VAL A 78 9.52 -0.68 2.87
N ILE A 79 9.01 -0.47 1.66
CA ILE A 79 9.15 0.77 0.90
C ILE A 79 7.81 1.52 1.01
N GLU A 80 7.82 2.65 1.72
CA GLU A 80 6.64 3.51 1.88
C GLU A 80 7.01 4.96 1.55
N PRO A 81 6.78 5.41 0.30
CA PRO A 81 7.11 6.77 -0.10
C PRO A 81 6.23 7.79 0.62
N LYS A 82 6.86 8.73 1.33
CA LYS A 82 6.16 9.76 2.09
C LYS A 82 5.40 10.70 1.17
N GLY A 83 4.15 11.00 1.53
CA GLY A 83 3.34 12.02 0.86
C GLY A 83 2.45 11.51 -0.27
N LEU A 84 2.56 10.24 -0.69
CA LEU A 84 1.64 9.65 -1.69
C LEU A 84 0.19 9.60 -1.20
N GLY A 85 -0.04 9.33 0.09
CA GLY A 85 -1.40 9.30 0.64
C GLY A 85 -2.13 10.65 0.66
N ALA A 86 -1.47 11.75 0.29
CA ALA A 86 -2.10 13.06 0.09
C ALA A 86 -2.56 13.30 -1.36
N ILE A 87 -2.20 12.40 -2.29
CA ILE A 87 -2.58 12.50 -3.69
C ILE A 87 -3.89 11.73 -3.89
N SER A 88 -4.86 12.37 -4.53
CA SER A 88 -6.13 11.71 -4.84
C SER A 88 -5.88 10.53 -5.78
N THR A 89 -6.55 9.41 -5.52
CA THR A 89 -6.48 8.19 -6.35
C THR A 89 -6.90 8.42 -7.81
N PHE A 90 -7.64 9.48 -8.08
CA PHE A 90 -8.10 9.85 -9.43
C PHE A 90 -7.28 10.98 -10.07
N ASP A 91 -6.23 11.47 -9.42
CA ASP A 91 -5.39 12.55 -9.95
C ASP A 91 -4.36 12.03 -10.94
N MET A 92 -4.82 11.59 -12.11
CA MET A 92 -3.97 11.02 -13.17
C MET A 92 -2.94 12.02 -13.71
N LYS A 93 -3.14 13.33 -13.52
CA LYS A 93 -2.18 14.36 -13.95
C LYS A 93 -0.86 14.29 -13.18
N ARG A 94 -0.88 13.69 -11.99
CA ARG A 94 0.29 13.54 -11.10
C ARG A 94 0.95 12.17 -11.21
N ALA A 95 0.60 11.37 -12.22
CA ALA A 95 1.16 10.03 -12.40
C ALA A 95 2.70 10.04 -12.46
N GLU A 96 3.29 11.03 -13.15
CA GLU A 96 4.74 11.18 -13.23
C GLU A 96 5.36 11.55 -11.87
N ASP A 97 4.75 12.48 -11.12
CA ASP A 97 5.19 12.82 -9.76
C ASP A 97 5.17 11.60 -8.83
N ILE A 98 4.08 10.82 -8.89
CA ILE A 98 3.91 9.60 -8.08
C ILE A 98 5.01 8.60 -8.42
N TYR A 99 5.29 8.41 -9.70
CA TYR A 99 6.32 7.49 -10.17
C TYR A 99 7.70 7.90 -9.65
N TRP A 100 8.12 9.14 -9.87
CA TRP A 100 9.45 9.59 -9.44
C TRP A 100 9.62 9.56 -7.93
N LEU A 101 8.59 9.96 -7.18
CA LEU A 101 8.62 9.93 -5.72
C LEU A 101 8.76 8.50 -5.18
N ALA A 102 8.06 7.53 -5.75
CA ALA A 102 8.19 6.13 -5.37
C ALA A 102 9.54 5.54 -5.78
N HIS A 103 10.03 5.90 -6.98
CA HIS A 103 11.31 5.45 -7.50
C HIS A 103 12.49 5.95 -6.64
N GLU A 104 12.50 7.22 -6.27
CA GLU A 104 13.54 7.79 -5.39
C GLU A 104 13.55 7.14 -4.02
N GLU A 105 12.37 6.91 -3.41
CA GLU A 105 12.29 6.21 -2.13
C GLU A 105 12.80 4.78 -2.23
N ALA A 106 12.42 4.04 -3.27
CA ALA A 106 12.92 2.68 -3.49
C ALA A 106 14.45 2.65 -3.62
N LEU A 107 15.04 3.56 -4.41
CA LEU A 107 16.50 3.69 -4.52
C LEU A 107 17.15 4.03 -3.18
N ASN A 108 16.53 4.90 -2.38
CA ASN A 108 17.01 5.27 -1.06
C ASN A 108 17.01 4.07 -0.11
N VAL A 109 15.93 3.29 -0.08
CA VAL A 109 15.81 2.07 0.74
C VAL A 109 16.81 1.01 0.31
N ILE A 110 16.95 0.75 -1.00
CA ILE A 110 17.94 -0.20 -1.53
C ILE A 110 19.35 0.22 -1.12
N LYS A 111 19.66 1.51 -1.23
CA LYS A 111 20.97 2.04 -0.83
C LYS A 111 21.16 1.97 0.68
N ASN A 112 20.17 2.14 1.53
CA ASN A 112 20.40 2.27 2.97
C ASN A 112 20.06 1.03 3.79
N THR A 113 19.55 -0.02 3.15
CA THR A 113 19.18 -1.26 3.84
C THR A 113 20.24 -2.35 3.63
N PRO A 114 20.97 -2.77 4.68
CA PRO A 114 22.01 -3.79 4.56
C PRO A 114 21.49 -5.12 4.00
N ALA A 115 20.30 -5.54 4.42
CA ALA A 115 19.69 -6.80 4.00
C ALA A 115 19.48 -6.88 2.47
N ILE A 116 19.01 -5.79 1.84
CA ILE A 116 18.89 -5.73 0.37
C ILE A 116 20.26 -5.77 -0.30
N ARG A 117 21.24 -5.03 0.24
CA ARG A 117 22.60 -5.02 -0.32
C ARG A 117 23.25 -6.40 -0.29
N GLU A 118 22.99 -7.18 0.76
CA GLU A 118 23.46 -8.56 0.86
C GLU A 118 22.79 -9.45 -0.19
N LEU A 119 21.49 -9.24 -0.43
CA LEU A 119 20.73 -9.98 -1.43
C LEU A 119 21.25 -9.74 -2.87
N ILE A 120 21.65 -8.52 -3.20
CA ILE A 120 22.20 -8.14 -4.52
C ILE A 120 23.62 -8.71 -4.75
N ARG A 121 24.34 -9.06 -3.68
CA ARG A 121 25.72 -9.57 -3.78
C ARG A 121 25.80 -11.08 -4.00
N LYS A 122 24.72 -11.82 -3.78
CA LYS A 122 24.60 -13.25 -4.09
C LYS A 122 24.34 -13.44 -5.58
#